data_AF-A0A8J2RGA0-F1
#
_entry.id   AF-A0A8J2RGA0-F1
#
_cell.length_a   1.000
_cell.length_b   1.000
_cell.length_c   1.000
_cell.angle_alpha   90.00
_cell.angle_beta   90.00
_cell.angle_gamma   90.00
#
_symmetry.space_group_name_H-M   'P 1'
#
loop_
_entity.id
_entity.type
_entity.pdbx_description
1 polymer ?
#
loop_
_entity_poly.entity_id
_entity_poly.type
_entity_poly.pdbx_seq_one_letter_code
_entity_poly.pdbx_strand_id
1 'polypeptide(L)'
;MANILDVATEDNLQYHFFPIASGSVQFKIRAPNDAHIALTMGPQESDPMVEVFIGGWGNTKSVIRRNRTKPEKAEIDTPNILNGGEFRGFWVRWDGGIISAGREGEAIPFISWQDPEPFPIGFVGVCTGWGASGTWKIEVLPPPSAPSAAALYSPPPGYPGVAPVPGSGASGVWVDATSGQVPPGAVVGGQDCSGEALYVARAQHEGALLPGKLVGSHGCAYVPWGGQEHGKPEYQVLVGGPNNWIATSGSNIPPGALPGGQSEDGETLYVGRVNHEGSLTTGKVQQSHGVCYIAFGGQELGFPDYEILVQ
;
A
#
# COMPACT_ATOMS: atom_id res chain seq x y z
N MET A 1 15.43 -1.71 -7.97
CA MET A 1 16.23 -0.68 -7.27
C MET A 1 15.26 0.06 -6.35
N ALA A 2 15.60 0.24 -5.07
CA ALA A 2 14.78 1.04 -4.16
C ALA A 2 14.69 2.49 -4.69
N ASN A 3 13.52 3.11 -4.62
CA ASN A 3 13.40 4.54 -4.90
C ASN A 3 13.83 5.30 -3.64
N ILE A 4 14.81 6.18 -3.79
CA ILE A 4 15.25 7.04 -2.70
C ILE A 4 14.43 8.33 -2.81
N LEU A 5 13.57 8.58 -1.82
CA LEU A 5 12.90 9.86 -1.65
C LEU A 5 13.79 10.79 -0.83
N ASP A 6 14.20 11.90 -1.42
CA ASP A 6 14.86 12.99 -0.71
C ASP A 6 13.80 13.88 -0.05
N VAL A 7 13.83 13.96 1.29
CA VAL A 7 12.87 14.74 2.09
C VAL A 7 13.65 15.71 2.97
N ALA A 8 13.25 16.97 3.00
CA ALA A 8 13.79 17.95 3.93
C ALA A 8 12.74 18.24 5.02
N THR A 9 13.15 18.22 6.27
CA THR A 9 12.29 18.52 7.42
C THR A 9 12.77 19.81 8.08
N GLU A 10 11.85 20.74 8.25
CA GLU A 10 12.08 22.02 8.92
C GLU A 10 11.92 21.88 10.44
N ASP A 11 12.36 22.91 11.17
CA ASP A 11 12.24 22.98 12.64
C ASP A 11 10.81 23.38 13.05
N ASN A 12 9.84 22.51 12.76
CA ASN A 12 8.41 22.78 12.99
C ASN A 12 7.59 21.55 13.45
N LEU A 13 8.24 20.41 13.72
CA LEU A 13 7.60 19.13 14.08
C LEU A 13 6.56 18.61 13.08
N GLN A 14 6.56 19.09 11.84
CA GLN A 14 5.59 18.65 10.85
C GLN A 14 6.02 17.31 10.23
N TYR A 15 5.19 16.28 10.42
CA TYR A 15 5.41 14.98 9.81
C TYR A 15 5.10 15.00 8.32
N HIS A 16 6.05 14.49 7.54
CA HIS A 16 5.85 14.13 6.14
C HIS A 16 5.55 12.64 6.06
N PHE A 17 4.33 12.29 5.70
CA PHE A 17 3.88 10.90 5.60
C PHE A 17 4.09 10.33 4.21
N PHE A 18 4.56 9.08 4.17
CA PHE A 18 4.79 8.31 2.96
C PHE A 18 4.12 6.95 3.09
N PRO A 19 3.44 6.46 2.03
CA PRO A 19 2.87 5.12 2.06
C PRO A 19 3.99 4.08 2.11
N ILE A 20 3.78 3.01 2.87
CA ILE A 20 4.70 1.89 2.92
C ILE A 20 3.96 0.56 2.81
N ALA A 21 4.47 -0.31 1.95
CA ALA A 21 3.90 -1.64 1.71
C ALA A 21 4.70 -2.78 2.38
N SER A 22 5.90 -2.47 2.90
CA SER A 22 6.77 -3.43 3.58
C SER A 22 6.67 -3.31 5.09
N GLY A 23 6.84 -4.42 5.82
CA GLY A 23 7.05 -4.46 7.27
C GLY A 23 8.35 -3.80 7.76
N SER A 24 8.93 -2.92 6.96
CA SER A 24 10.19 -2.26 7.23
C SER A 24 10.35 -0.99 6.40
N VAL A 25 10.96 0.03 6.98
CA VAL A 25 11.48 1.21 6.29
C VAL A 25 12.99 1.29 6.50
N GLN A 26 13.71 1.58 5.43
CA GLN A 26 15.12 1.95 5.49
C GLN A 26 15.24 3.42 5.13
N PHE A 27 16.09 4.16 5.84
CA PHE A 27 16.30 5.57 5.55
C PHE A 27 17.68 6.01 5.99
N LYS A 28 18.18 7.07 5.35
CA LYS A 28 19.34 7.80 5.83
C LYS A 28 18.93 9.19 6.23
N ILE A 29 19.52 9.70 7.30
CA ILE A 29 19.26 11.05 7.77
C ILE A 29 20.58 11.76 8.03
N ARG A 30 20.63 13.04 7.66
CA ARG A 30 21.63 14.00 8.08
C ARG A 30 20.93 15.06 8.92
N ALA A 31 21.07 14.95 10.24
CA ALA A 31 20.50 15.86 11.22
C ALA A 31 21.37 15.84 12.49
N PRO A 32 21.51 16.96 13.22
CA PRO A 32 22.30 17.00 14.45
C PRO A 32 21.69 16.15 15.59
N ASN A 33 20.36 16.06 15.66
CA ASN A 33 19.60 15.42 16.72
C ASN A 33 18.11 15.22 16.33
N ASP A 34 17.39 14.46 17.16
CA ASP A 34 15.93 14.33 17.21
C ASP A 34 15.26 13.92 15.87
N ALA A 35 15.64 12.75 15.34
CA ALA A 35 14.97 12.12 14.22
C ALA A 35 13.69 11.41 14.70
N HIS A 36 12.53 11.84 14.22
CA HIS A 36 11.24 11.29 14.62
C HIS A 36 10.64 10.48 13.46
N ILE A 37 10.21 9.26 13.76
CA ILE A 37 9.57 8.36 12.83
C ILE A 37 8.22 7.97 13.41
N ALA A 38 7.14 8.27 12.69
CA ALA A 38 5.77 7.90 13.04
C ALA A 38 5.32 6.72 12.19
N LEU A 39 4.68 5.74 12.81
CA LEU A 39 4.04 4.59 12.18
C LEU A 39 2.53 4.72 12.39
N THR A 40 1.77 4.88 11.31
CA THR A 40 0.33 5.17 11.35
C THR A 40 -0.44 4.33 10.32
N MET A 41 -1.76 4.27 10.49
CA MET A 41 -2.67 3.62 9.54
C MET A 41 -2.95 4.47 8.30
N GLY A 42 -2.90 5.81 8.44
CA GLY A 42 -3.20 6.77 7.38
C GLY A 42 -2.10 7.83 7.21
N PRO A 43 -2.20 8.69 6.18
CA PRO A 43 -1.22 9.73 5.85
C PRO A 43 -1.28 10.95 6.80
N GLN A 44 -1.65 10.71 8.06
CA GLN A 44 -1.80 11.73 9.09
C GLN A 44 -1.55 11.11 10.47
N GLU A 45 -1.36 11.98 11.45
CA GLU A 45 -1.28 11.60 12.85
C GLU A 45 -2.65 11.07 13.31
N SER A 46 -2.71 9.81 13.73
CA SER A 46 -3.95 9.15 14.14
C SER A 46 -3.67 8.09 15.20
N ASP A 47 -4.53 7.95 16.20
CA ASP A 47 -4.44 6.80 17.10
C ASP A 47 -5.13 5.57 16.46
N PRO A 48 -4.52 4.36 16.49
CA PRO A 48 -3.22 4.04 17.09
C PRO A 48 -2.02 4.52 16.26
N MET A 49 -1.01 5.06 16.95
CA MET A 49 0.26 5.54 16.40
C MET A 49 1.43 5.04 17.23
N VAL A 50 2.51 4.63 16.57
CA VAL A 50 3.80 4.37 17.24
C VAL A 50 4.84 5.34 16.74
N GLU A 51 5.63 5.89 17.65
CA GLU A 51 6.69 6.82 17.35
C GLU A 51 8.03 6.22 17.77
N VAL A 52 8.99 6.22 16.85
CA VAL A 52 10.37 5.85 17.09
C VAL A 52 11.20 7.13 17.01
N PHE A 53 11.85 7.47 18.11
CA PHE A 53 12.77 8.60 18.19
C PHE A 53 14.19 8.06 18.15
N ILE A 54 15.00 8.57 17.22
CA ILE A 54 16.41 8.23 17.11
C ILE A 54 17.22 9.49 17.41
N GLY A 55 18.18 9.38 18.33
CA GLY A 55 19.01 10.52 18.74
C GLY A 55 18.21 11.66 19.36
N GLY A 56 17.18 11.33 20.13
CA GLY A 56 16.41 12.29 20.92
C GLY A 56 17.21 12.88 22.07
N TRP A 57 16.66 13.94 22.69
CA TRP A 57 17.29 14.68 23.80
C TRP A 57 18.71 15.16 23.45
N GLY A 58 18.85 15.80 22.29
CA GLY A 58 20.15 16.29 21.84
C GLY A 58 21.10 15.16 21.48
N ASN A 59 20.61 14.12 20.80
CA ASN A 59 21.41 13.01 20.30
C ASN A 59 22.01 12.11 21.41
N THR A 60 21.26 11.89 22.48
CA THR A 60 21.71 11.09 23.63
C THR A 60 21.01 9.74 23.74
N LYS A 61 19.73 9.65 23.36
CA LYS A 61 18.93 8.42 23.50
C LYS A 61 17.96 8.19 22.37
N SER A 62 17.47 6.96 22.26
CA SER A 62 16.44 6.55 21.31
C SER A 62 15.30 5.91 22.08
N VAL A 63 14.05 6.21 21.72
CA VAL A 63 12.87 5.72 22.43
C VAL A 63 11.78 5.27 21.47
N ILE A 64 10.95 4.32 21.92
CA ILE A 64 9.70 3.94 21.26
C ILE A 64 8.54 4.42 22.14
N ARG A 65 7.59 5.13 21.55
CA ARG A 65 6.41 5.68 22.23
C ARG A 65 5.14 5.25 21.49
N ARG A 66 4.04 5.10 22.23
CA ARG A 66 2.72 4.80 21.64
C ARG A 66 1.70 5.88 21.96
N ASN A 67 0.90 6.28 20.98
CA ASN A 67 -0.20 7.25 21.07
C ASN A 67 0.19 8.55 21.79
N ARG A 68 1.43 9.01 21.62
CA ARG A 68 1.98 10.20 22.30
C ARG A 68 1.88 10.16 23.84
N THR A 69 1.71 8.98 24.41
CA THR A 69 1.57 8.77 25.86
C THR A 69 2.91 8.54 26.53
N LYS A 70 3.03 9.00 27.78
CA LYS A 70 4.14 8.66 28.69
C LYS A 70 3.68 7.60 29.69
N PRO A 71 4.56 6.71 30.20
CA PRO A 71 5.98 6.61 29.87
C PRO A 71 6.21 5.97 28.49
N GLU A 72 7.40 6.24 27.95
CA GLU A 72 7.95 5.60 26.77
C GLU A 72 7.97 4.07 26.95
N LYS A 73 7.74 3.33 25.87
CA LYS A 73 7.60 1.85 25.90
C LYS A 73 8.94 1.14 25.85
N ALA A 74 9.93 1.74 25.21
CA ALA A 74 11.31 1.32 25.24
C ALA A 74 12.23 2.55 25.18
N GLU A 75 13.38 2.46 25.83
CA GLU A 75 14.40 3.51 25.89
C GLU A 75 15.79 2.88 25.89
N ILE A 76 16.72 3.46 25.12
CA ILE A 76 18.12 3.06 25.13
C ILE A 76 19.05 4.25 24.88
N ASP A 77 20.16 4.28 25.60
CA ASP A 77 21.24 5.25 25.39
C ASP A 77 21.92 5.03 24.03
N THR A 78 21.89 6.05 23.19
CA THR A 78 22.44 6.04 21.83
C THR A 78 23.17 7.36 21.57
N PRO A 79 24.22 7.66 22.35
CA PRO A 79 24.92 8.94 22.24
C PRO A 79 25.58 9.09 20.87
N ASN A 80 25.42 10.28 20.29
CA ASN A 80 25.97 10.63 18.98
C ASN A 80 25.55 9.66 17.86
N ILE A 81 24.33 9.12 17.90
CA ILE A 81 23.81 8.22 16.87
C ILE A 81 23.55 8.96 15.55
N LEU A 82 23.05 10.20 15.62
CA LEU A 82 22.86 11.09 14.47
C LEU A 82 24.09 11.98 14.21
N ASN A 83 24.16 12.61 13.03
CA ASN A 83 25.22 13.54 12.66
C ASN A 83 24.69 14.58 11.66
N GLY A 84 24.96 15.87 11.91
CA GLY A 84 24.54 16.97 11.03
C GLY A 84 25.42 17.16 9.79
N GLY A 85 26.64 16.59 9.78
CA GLY A 85 27.60 16.72 8.68
C GLY A 85 27.53 15.62 7.63
N GLU A 86 26.99 14.45 7.98
CA GLU A 86 26.98 13.24 7.13
C GLU A 86 25.64 12.51 7.19
N PHE A 87 25.31 11.75 6.15
CA PHE A 87 24.17 10.85 6.17
C PHE A 87 24.49 9.60 6.99
N ARG A 88 23.61 9.27 7.93
CA ARG A 88 23.64 8.01 8.67
C ARG A 88 22.40 7.20 8.39
N GLY A 89 22.59 5.93 8.04
CA GLY A 89 21.52 5.01 7.69
C GLY A 89 20.97 4.26 8.89
N PHE A 90 19.66 4.06 8.89
CA PHE A 90 18.90 3.33 9.89
C PHE A 90 17.79 2.53 9.22
N TRP A 91 17.26 1.57 9.97
CA TRP A 91 16.06 0.86 9.59
C TRP A 91 15.11 0.79 10.77
N VAL A 92 13.81 0.83 10.48
CA VAL A 92 12.73 0.52 11.44
C VAL A 92 11.94 -0.64 10.84
N ARG A 93 11.66 -1.67 11.64
CA ARG A 93 10.97 -2.90 11.23
C ARG A 93 9.80 -3.16 12.16
N TRP A 94 8.69 -3.62 11.60
CA TRP A 94 7.52 -4.11 12.30
C TRP A 94 7.11 -5.45 11.72
N ASP A 95 7.27 -6.51 12.51
CA ASP A 95 6.91 -7.87 12.13
C ASP A 95 6.40 -8.62 13.36
N GLY A 96 5.30 -9.38 13.22
CA GLY A 96 4.72 -10.14 14.33
C GLY A 96 4.36 -9.28 15.57
N GLY A 97 4.07 -8.00 15.38
CA GLY A 97 3.83 -7.03 16.46
C GLY A 97 5.09 -6.53 17.18
N ILE A 98 6.29 -6.92 16.75
CA ILE A 98 7.56 -6.39 17.26
C ILE A 98 7.96 -5.18 16.44
N ILE A 99 8.09 -4.02 17.08
CA ILE A 99 8.62 -2.81 16.48
C ILE A 99 10.06 -2.64 16.92
N SER A 100 10.98 -2.54 15.98
CA SER A 100 12.42 -2.47 16.26
C SER A 100 13.14 -1.49 15.34
N ALA A 101 14.24 -0.92 15.82
CA ALA A 101 15.09 -0.05 15.03
C ALA A 101 16.57 -0.43 15.16
N GLY A 102 17.29 -0.31 14.05
CA GLY A 102 18.70 -0.65 13.95
C GLY A 102 19.46 0.26 12.99
N ARG A 103 20.78 0.08 12.91
CA ARG A 103 21.65 0.84 12.01
C ARG A 103 21.74 0.17 10.64
N GLU A 104 21.92 0.96 9.59
CA GLU A 104 22.18 0.43 8.25
C GLU A 104 23.39 -0.52 8.28
N GLY A 105 23.23 -1.71 7.69
CA GLY A 105 24.26 -2.76 7.69
C GLY A 105 24.28 -3.64 8.94
N GLU A 106 23.59 -3.27 10.02
CA GLU A 106 23.45 -4.09 11.22
C GLU A 106 22.16 -4.90 11.17
N ALA A 107 22.24 -6.22 11.37
CA ALA A 107 21.05 -7.07 11.46
C ALA A 107 20.36 -6.99 12.84
N ILE A 108 21.11 -6.62 13.87
CA ILE A 108 20.65 -6.58 15.26
C ILE A 108 20.07 -5.18 15.55
N PRO A 109 18.83 -5.07 16.03
CA PRO A 109 18.27 -3.79 16.44
C PRO A 109 18.97 -3.27 17.71
N PHE A 110 19.14 -1.95 17.81
CA PHE A 110 19.56 -1.32 19.06
C PHE A 110 18.35 -1.09 19.99
N ILE A 111 17.13 -1.04 19.47
CA ILE A 111 15.90 -0.93 20.27
C ILE A 111 14.81 -1.82 19.69
N SER A 112 14.06 -2.48 20.56
CA SER A 112 12.92 -3.31 20.18
C SER A 112 11.84 -3.26 21.25
N TRP A 113 10.59 -3.31 20.83
CA TRP A 113 9.43 -3.33 21.70
C TRP A 113 8.34 -4.22 21.09
N GLN A 114 7.75 -5.09 21.91
CA GLN A 114 6.58 -5.89 21.51
C GLN A 114 5.31 -5.08 21.79
N ASP A 115 4.57 -4.78 20.73
CA ASP A 115 3.25 -4.19 20.85
C ASP A 115 2.25 -5.24 21.37
N PRO A 116 1.59 -5.01 22.54
CA PRO A 116 0.54 -5.90 23.03
C PRO A 116 -0.75 -5.84 22.18
N GLU A 117 -0.95 -4.78 21.41
CA GLU A 117 -2.13 -4.59 20.55
C GLU A 117 -1.66 -4.05 19.18
N PRO A 118 -1.05 -4.90 18.34
CA PRO A 118 -0.54 -4.49 17.04
C PRO A 118 -1.66 -4.00 16.13
N PHE A 119 -1.33 -3.01 15.29
CA PHE A 119 -2.25 -2.42 14.33
C PHE A 119 -1.60 -2.37 12.94
N PRO A 120 -2.40 -2.27 11.86
CA PRO A 120 -1.87 -2.22 10.50
C PRO A 120 -1.10 -0.91 10.27
N ILE A 121 0.19 -0.98 9.96
CA ILE A 121 0.99 0.19 9.61
C ILE A 121 1.01 0.32 8.09
N GLY A 122 0.39 1.38 7.58
CA GLY A 122 0.33 1.68 6.14
C GLY A 122 1.13 2.92 5.73
N PHE A 123 1.52 3.75 6.71
CA PHE A 123 2.23 5.00 6.47
C PHE A 123 3.37 5.19 7.47
N VAL A 124 4.46 5.77 6.96
CA VAL A 124 5.58 6.24 7.77
C VAL A 124 5.65 7.74 7.66
N GLY A 125 5.51 8.44 8.79
CA GLY A 125 5.81 9.86 8.91
C GLY A 125 7.26 10.07 9.32
N VAL A 126 7.96 11.04 8.73
CA VAL A 126 9.24 11.51 9.29
C VAL A 126 9.20 13.00 9.59
N CYS A 127 9.83 13.41 10.68
CA CYS A 127 10.13 14.81 10.98
C CYS A 127 11.40 14.93 11.82
N THR A 128 11.95 16.13 11.91
CA THR A 128 12.96 16.48 12.91
C THR A 128 12.31 17.24 14.06
N GLY A 129 12.78 16.98 15.28
CA GLY A 129 12.35 17.65 16.49
C GLY A 129 12.74 19.14 16.55
N TRP A 130 12.25 19.82 17.58
CA TRP A 130 12.56 21.24 17.82
C TRP A 130 14.06 21.50 17.95
N GLY A 131 14.56 22.51 17.24
CA GLY A 131 15.98 22.90 17.22
C GLY A 131 16.84 22.10 16.23
N ALA A 132 16.25 21.26 15.38
CA ALA A 132 16.96 20.49 14.37
C ALA A 132 16.23 20.54 13.01
N SER A 133 17.00 20.73 11.94
CA SER A 133 16.55 20.47 10.56
C SER A 133 17.26 19.23 10.04
N GLY A 134 16.55 18.46 9.21
CA GLY A 134 17.03 17.17 8.71
C GLY A 134 16.92 17.06 7.21
N THR A 135 17.93 16.46 6.59
CA THR A 135 17.80 15.93 5.22
C THR A 135 17.71 14.42 5.29
N TRP A 136 16.65 13.85 4.74
CA TRP A 136 16.34 12.43 4.78
C TRP A 136 16.40 11.84 3.37
N LYS A 137 16.80 10.59 3.30
CA LYS A 137 16.81 9.73 2.12
C LYS A 137 16.05 8.47 2.50
N ILE A 138 14.76 8.44 2.23
CA ILE A 138 13.91 7.33 2.60
C ILE A 138 13.93 6.33 1.45
N GLU A 139 14.38 5.11 1.73
CA GLU A 139 14.22 4.00 0.82
C GLU A 139 12.79 3.50 0.95
N VAL A 140 11.93 4.08 0.13
CA VAL A 140 10.65 3.49 -0.15
C VAL A 140 10.88 2.39 -1.17
N LEU A 141 10.29 1.22 -0.92
CA LEU A 141 10.04 0.34 -2.03
C LEU A 141 9.25 1.16 -3.05
N PRO A 142 9.64 1.13 -4.34
CA PRO A 142 8.81 1.79 -5.32
C PRO A 142 7.37 1.29 -5.12
N PRO A 143 6.33 2.15 -5.22
CA PRO A 143 5.02 1.60 -5.54
C PRO A 143 5.25 0.65 -6.72
N PRO A 144 4.69 -0.57 -6.72
CA PRO A 144 4.99 -1.58 -7.73
C PRO A 144 5.01 -0.87 -9.08
N SER A 145 6.21 -0.70 -9.63
CA SER A 145 6.37 0.20 -10.75
C SER A 145 5.67 -0.50 -11.89
N ALA A 146 4.55 0.08 -12.34
CA ALA A 146 4.07 -0.20 -13.68
C ALA A 146 5.31 -0.10 -14.59
N PRO A 147 5.66 -1.14 -15.35
CA PRO A 147 6.83 -1.08 -16.21
C PRO A 147 6.65 0.12 -17.14
N SER A 148 7.58 1.07 -17.09
CA SER A 148 7.60 2.19 -18.02
C SER A 148 7.74 1.64 -19.43
N ALA A 149 6.70 1.85 -20.23
CA ALA A 149 6.68 1.51 -21.64
C ALA A 149 7.75 2.31 -22.38
N ALA A 150 8.95 1.76 -22.51
CA ALA A 150 9.84 1.97 -23.66
C ALA A 150 11.15 1.19 -23.49
N ALA A 151 11.46 0.45 -24.56
CA ALA A 151 12.72 -0.21 -24.90
C ALA A 151 13.02 -1.52 -24.16
N LEU A 152 13.31 -2.55 -24.97
CA LEU A 152 13.76 -3.91 -24.63
C LEU A 152 12.62 -4.88 -24.26
N TYR A 153 11.96 -5.47 -25.26
CA TYR A 153 12.10 -6.92 -25.50
C TYR A 153 11.27 -7.36 -26.71
N SER A 154 11.91 -8.08 -27.63
CA SER A 154 11.21 -8.83 -28.67
C SER A 154 10.45 -10.01 -28.05
N PRO A 155 9.24 -10.34 -28.52
CA PRO A 155 8.49 -11.48 -27.98
C PRO A 155 9.22 -12.81 -28.25
N PRO A 156 9.16 -13.78 -27.32
CA PRO A 156 9.62 -15.15 -27.55
C PRO A 156 8.88 -15.81 -28.72
N PRO A 157 9.51 -16.74 -29.45
CA PRO A 157 8.88 -17.42 -30.59
C PRO A 157 7.68 -18.26 -30.13
N GLY A 158 6.46 -17.93 -30.58
CA GLY A 158 5.25 -18.74 -30.36
C GLY A 158 4.02 -17.99 -29.86
N TYR A 159 4.10 -16.70 -29.53
CA TYR A 159 2.92 -15.92 -29.14
C TYR A 159 2.12 -15.49 -30.40
N PRO A 160 0.81 -15.80 -30.51
CA PRO A 160 -0.02 -15.29 -31.59
C PRO A 160 -0.16 -13.77 -31.41
N GLY A 161 0.40 -13.03 -32.37
CA GLY A 161 0.60 -11.59 -32.28
C GLY A 161 -0.71 -10.81 -32.27
N VAL A 162 -0.91 -10.01 -31.22
CA VAL A 162 -1.72 -8.80 -31.29
C VAL A 162 -0.72 -7.65 -31.38
N ALA A 163 -0.73 -6.95 -32.51
CA ALA A 163 0.17 -5.83 -32.78
C ALA A 163 0.02 -4.72 -31.73
N PRO A 164 1.09 -3.98 -31.39
CA PRO A 164 0.95 -2.78 -30.58
C PRO A 164 0.23 -1.73 -31.43
N VAL A 165 -0.97 -1.33 -31.01
CA VAL A 165 -1.65 -0.15 -31.58
C VAL A 165 -1.05 1.09 -30.90
N PRO A 166 -0.45 2.03 -31.66
CA PRO A 166 0.11 3.24 -31.08
C PRO A 166 -0.98 4.29 -30.89
N GLY A 167 -1.11 4.83 -29.67
CA GLY A 167 -1.83 6.08 -29.43
C GLY A 167 -2.62 6.18 -28.12
N SER A 168 -2.10 7.04 -27.21
CA SER A 168 -2.86 7.93 -26.32
C SER A 168 -3.95 7.37 -25.38
N GLY A 169 -3.70 7.42 -24.07
CA GLY A 169 -4.74 7.54 -23.04
C GLY A 169 -4.59 6.56 -21.87
N ALA A 170 -4.52 7.07 -20.65
CA ALA A 170 -4.33 6.36 -19.38
C ALA A 170 -5.54 5.49 -18.93
N SER A 171 -6.09 4.67 -19.82
CA SER A 171 -7.21 3.77 -19.54
C SER A 171 -6.76 2.34 -19.84
N GLY A 172 -6.49 1.55 -18.80
CA GLY A 172 -5.98 0.19 -18.92
C GLY A 172 -6.81 -0.74 -19.81
N VAL A 173 -6.20 -1.87 -20.18
CA VAL A 173 -6.81 -2.88 -21.05
C VAL A 173 -7.21 -4.09 -20.20
N TRP A 174 -8.41 -4.61 -20.41
CA TRP A 174 -8.86 -5.87 -19.82
C TRP A 174 -8.39 -7.03 -20.69
N VAL A 175 -7.57 -7.92 -20.13
CA VAL A 175 -6.95 -9.04 -20.83
C VAL A 175 -7.53 -10.35 -20.30
N ASP A 176 -8.03 -11.20 -21.19
CA ASP A 176 -8.52 -12.54 -20.83
C ASP A 176 -7.39 -13.40 -20.26
N ALA A 177 -7.67 -14.05 -19.13
CA ALA A 177 -6.74 -14.91 -18.42
C ALA A 177 -7.50 -16.06 -17.74
N THR A 178 -6.80 -17.14 -17.48
CA THR A 178 -7.39 -18.34 -16.87
C THR A 178 -6.43 -18.98 -15.87
N SER A 179 -6.94 -19.80 -14.95
CA SER A 179 -6.12 -20.71 -14.14
C SER A 179 -4.94 -20.03 -13.41
N GLY A 180 -5.19 -18.88 -12.78
CA GLY A 180 -4.18 -18.11 -12.05
C GLY A 180 -3.15 -17.35 -12.91
N GLN A 181 -3.30 -17.34 -14.24
CA GLN A 181 -2.42 -16.55 -15.11
C GLN A 181 -2.54 -15.06 -14.77
N VAL A 182 -1.41 -14.46 -14.42
CA VAL A 182 -1.29 -13.01 -14.20
C VAL A 182 -0.57 -12.42 -15.42
N PRO A 183 -1.27 -11.67 -16.30
CA PRO A 183 -0.62 -11.03 -17.43
C PRO A 183 0.45 -10.02 -16.99
N PRO A 184 1.55 -9.87 -17.73
CA PRO A 184 2.55 -8.85 -17.44
C PRO A 184 1.94 -7.44 -17.46
N GLY A 185 2.21 -6.65 -16.42
CA GLY A 185 1.63 -5.30 -16.27
C GLY A 185 0.22 -5.28 -15.67
N ALA A 186 -0.24 -6.39 -15.08
CA ALA A 186 -1.46 -6.44 -14.29
C ALA A 186 -1.46 -5.40 -13.16
N VAL A 187 -2.58 -4.71 -12.98
CA VAL A 187 -2.77 -3.71 -11.92
C VAL A 187 -2.96 -4.43 -10.59
N VAL A 188 -2.09 -4.12 -9.63
CA VAL A 188 -2.19 -4.63 -8.26
C VAL A 188 -3.29 -3.86 -7.54
N GLY A 189 -4.36 -4.56 -7.18
CA GLY A 189 -5.52 -4.02 -6.47
C GLY A 189 -5.31 -3.92 -4.96
N GLY A 190 -4.45 -4.78 -4.43
CA GLY A 190 -4.04 -4.77 -3.03
C GLY A 190 -3.26 -6.03 -2.68
N GLN A 191 -3.38 -6.48 -1.44
CA GLN A 191 -2.63 -7.62 -0.93
C GLN A 191 -3.47 -8.40 0.09
N ASP A 192 -3.28 -9.71 0.11
CA ASP A 192 -3.88 -10.57 1.11
C ASP A 192 -3.14 -10.51 2.46
N CYS A 193 -3.74 -11.05 3.52
CA CYS A 193 -3.12 -11.11 4.86
C CYS A 193 -1.83 -11.96 4.87
N SER A 194 -1.68 -12.86 3.90
CA SER A 194 -0.46 -13.63 3.64
C SER A 194 0.68 -12.83 2.98
N GLY A 195 0.39 -11.60 2.53
CA GLY A 195 1.29 -10.78 1.72
C GLY A 195 1.25 -11.10 0.23
N GLU A 196 0.38 -12.02 -0.22
CA GLU A 196 0.20 -12.29 -1.65
C GLU A 196 -0.47 -11.09 -2.35
N ALA A 197 0.06 -10.68 -3.50
CA ALA A 197 -0.52 -9.62 -4.31
C ALA A 197 -1.87 -10.04 -4.89
N LEU A 198 -2.87 -9.18 -4.71
CA LEU A 198 -4.20 -9.32 -5.30
C LEU A 198 -4.29 -8.41 -6.52
N TYR A 199 -4.69 -8.96 -7.66
CA TYR A 199 -4.78 -8.18 -8.91
C TYR A 199 -6.22 -7.78 -9.22
N VAL A 200 -6.39 -6.62 -9.85
CA VAL A 200 -7.69 -6.15 -10.32
C VAL A 200 -8.17 -7.07 -11.43
N ALA A 201 -9.26 -7.80 -11.15
CA ALA A 201 -9.87 -8.70 -12.10
C ALA A 201 -11.36 -8.42 -12.23
N ARG A 202 -11.97 -8.93 -13.30
CA ARG A 202 -13.41 -9.01 -13.45
C ARG A 202 -13.80 -10.34 -14.09
N ALA A 203 -14.98 -10.84 -13.80
CA ALA A 203 -15.47 -12.08 -14.38
C ALA A 203 -16.99 -12.05 -14.59
N GLN A 204 -17.46 -12.89 -15.51
CA GLN A 204 -18.88 -13.06 -15.77
C GLN A 204 -19.53 -13.96 -14.71
N HIS A 205 -20.65 -13.53 -14.13
CA HIS A 205 -21.45 -14.29 -13.18
C HIS A 205 -22.92 -13.89 -13.32
N GLU A 206 -23.82 -14.86 -13.54
CA GLU A 206 -25.29 -14.65 -13.62
C GLU A 206 -25.73 -13.48 -14.52
N GLY A 207 -25.10 -13.33 -15.69
CA GLY A 207 -25.42 -12.23 -16.63
C GLY A 207 -24.78 -10.88 -16.29
N ALA A 208 -24.14 -10.75 -15.13
CA ALA A 208 -23.37 -9.58 -14.72
C ALA A 208 -21.86 -9.76 -14.99
N LEU A 209 -21.19 -8.65 -15.33
CA LEU A 209 -19.74 -8.58 -15.41
C LEU A 209 -19.22 -7.89 -14.15
N LEU A 210 -18.60 -8.66 -13.26
CA LEU A 210 -18.35 -8.22 -11.89
C LEU A 210 -16.86 -7.97 -11.64
N PRO A 211 -16.48 -6.78 -11.15
CA PRO A 211 -15.16 -6.54 -10.59
C PRO A 211 -14.89 -7.36 -9.33
N GLY A 212 -13.63 -7.75 -9.12
CA GLY A 212 -13.19 -8.55 -8.00
C GLY A 212 -11.67 -8.61 -7.88
N LYS A 213 -11.17 -9.70 -7.30
CA LYS A 213 -9.75 -9.93 -7.04
C LYS A 213 -9.26 -11.19 -7.74
N LEU A 214 -8.07 -11.16 -8.34
CA LEU A 214 -7.35 -12.35 -8.76
C LEU A 214 -6.34 -12.74 -7.70
N VAL A 215 -6.41 -14.00 -7.26
CA VAL A 215 -5.41 -14.64 -6.40
C VAL A 215 -4.64 -15.64 -7.26
N GLY A 216 -3.37 -15.32 -7.56
CA GLY A 216 -2.55 -16.13 -8.46
C GLY A 216 -2.36 -17.55 -7.95
N SER A 217 -2.08 -17.70 -6.65
CA SER A 217 -1.84 -18.98 -5.99
C SER A 217 -3.07 -19.91 -5.99
N HIS A 218 -4.27 -19.34 -5.91
CA HIS A 218 -5.53 -20.11 -5.91
C HIS A 218 -5.97 -20.52 -7.32
N GLY A 219 -5.37 -19.94 -8.36
CA GLY A 219 -5.70 -20.27 -9.74
C GLY A 219 -6.99 -19.63 -10.25
N CYS A 220 -7.60 -18.69 -9.53
CA CYS A 220 -8.91 -18.13 -9.89
C CYS A 220 -9.09 -16.66 -9.47
N ALA A 221 -10.05 -16.00 -10.12
CA ALA A 221 -10.56 -14.70 -9.69
C ALA A 221 -11.81 -14.88 -8.83
N TYR A 222 -11.93 -14.11 -7.76
CA TYR A 222 -13.10 -14.10 -6.89
C TYR A 222 -13.93 -12.85 -7.15
N VAL A 223 -15.22 -13.04 -7.41
CA VAL A 223 -16.19 -11.97 -7.61
C VAL A 223 -17.31 -12.05 -6.56
N PRO A 224 -17.72 -10.92 -5.97
CA PRO A 224 -18.82 -10.88 -5.00
C PRO A 224 -20.17 -10.83 -5.72
N TRP A 225 -21.10 -11.74 -5.38
CA TRP A 225 -22.48 -11.70 -5.87
C TRP A 225 -23.45 -12.49 -4.98
N GLY A 226 -24.63 -11.91 -4.72
CA GLY A 226 -25.75 -12.60 -4.05
C GLY A 226 -25.44 -13.01 -2.61
N GLY A 227 -24.61 -12.25 -1.89
CA GLY A 227 -24.19 -12.58 -0.53
C GLY A 227 -23.05 -13.61 -0.45
N GLN A 228 -22.48 -14.06 -1.57
CA GLN A 228 -21.44 -15.09 -1.63
C GLN A 228 -20.23 -14.66 -2.45
N GLU A 229 -19.07 -15.26 -2.15
CA GLU A 229 -17.84 -15.17 -2.96
C GLU A 229 -17.84 -16.27 -4.02
N HIS A 230 -17.61 -15.91 -5.28
CA HIS A 230 -17.60 -16.85 -6.40
C HIS A 230 -16.24 -16.92 -7.06
N GLY A 231 -15.58 -18.08 -6.97
CA GLY A 231 -14.34 -18.36 -7.70
C GLY A 231 -14.60 -18.65 -9.17
N LYS A 232 -13.89 -17.93 -10.06
CA LYS A 232 -13.99 -18.02 -11.51
C LYS A 232 -12.64 -18.42 -12.10
N PRO A 233 -12.55 -19.56 -12.81
CA PRO A 233 -11.31 -19.99 -13.45
C PRO A 233 -11.00 -19.21 -14.72
N GLU A 234 -12.01 -18.57 -15.32
CA GLU A 234 -11.92 -17.69 -16.50
C GLU A 234 -12.31 -16.28 -16.08
N TYR A 235 -11.46 -15.30 -16.39
CA TYR A 235 -11.60 -13.92 -15.94
C TYR A 235 -10.81 -12.98 -16.84
N GLN A 236 -10.98 -11.69 -16.63
CA GLN A 236 -10.19 -10.64 -17.26
C GLN A 236 -9.40 -9.89 -16.21
N VAL A 237 -8.13 -9.61 -16.49
CA VAL A 237 -7.23 -8.84 -15.61
C VAL A 237 -7.00 -7.46 -16.21
N LEU A 238 -7.04 -6.43 -15.39
CA LEU A 238 -6.72 -5.07 -15.82
C LEU A 238 -5.20 -4.93 -15.98
N VAL A 239 -4.73 -4.55 -17.17
CA VAL A 239 -3.31 -4.42 -17.53
C VAL A 239 -3.02 -3.01 -18.01
N GLY A 240 -1.93 -2.42 -17.51
CA GLY A 240 -1.50 -1.07 -17.91
C GLY A 240 -2.52 0.03 -17.56
N GLY A 241 -3.40 -0.24 -16.60
CA GLY A 241 -4.41 0.70 -16.13
C GLY A 241 -3.90 1.70 -15.11
N PRO A 242 -4.75 2.67 -14.74
CA PRO A 242 -4.41 3.59 -13.68
C PRO A 242 -4.23 2.84 -12.36
N ASN A 243 -3.49 3.45 -11.44
CA ASN A 243 -3.31 2.95 -10.07
C ASN A 243 -3.58 4.05 -9.04
N ASN A 244 -4.44 5.00 -9.39
CA ASN A 244 -4.87 6.08 -8.51
C ASN A 244 -6.13 5.64 -7.78
N TRP A 245 -6.08 5.66 -6.46
CA TRP A 245 -7.19 5.25 -5.59
C TRP A 245 -7.66 6.46 -4.79
N ILE A 246 -8.95 6.76 -4.86
CA ILE A 246 -9.55 7.87 -4.13
C ILE A 246 -10.48 7.32 -3.06
N ALA A 247 -10.22 7.67 -1.81
CA ALA A 247 -11.12 7.38 -0.69
C ALA A 247 -12.45 8.12 -0.89
N THR A 248 -13.55 7.39 -0.80
CA THR A 248 -14.91 7.89 -0.96
C THR A 248 -15.87 7.06 -0.10
N SER A 249 -17.12 7.46 -0.04
CA SER A 249 -18.14 6.73 0.69
C SER A 249 -19.53 6.88 0.07
N GLY A 250 -20.41 5.94 0.43
CA GLY A 250 -21.79 5.93 -0.04
C GLY A 250 -21.87 5.79 -1.56
N SER A 251 -22.78 6.57 -2.16
CA SER A 251 -23.01 6.62 -3.61
C SER A 251 -22.11 7.62 -4.35
N ASN A 252 -21.05 8.14 -3.71
CA ASN A 252 -20.19 9.15 -4.30
C ASN A 252 -19.15 8.51 -5.25
N ILE A 253 -19.31 8.77 -6.55
CA ILE A 253 -18.40 8.31 -7.61
C ILE A 253 -17.60 9.52 -8.12
N PRO A 254 -16.29 9.61 -7.83
CA PRO A 254 -15.47 10.72 -8.29
C PRO A 254 -15.33 10.75 -9.82
N PRO A 255 -15.13 11.94 -10.42
CA PRO A 255 -14.83 12.05 -11.84
C PRO A 255 -13.60 11.23 -12.22
N GLY A 256 -13.69 10.49 -13.32
CA GLY A 256 -12.60 9.62 -13.79
C GLY A 256 -12.60 8.21 -13.18
N ALA A 257 -13.59 7.85 -12.36
CA ALA A 257 -13.76 6.48 -11.88
C ALA A 257 -13.78 5.47 -13.03
N LEU A 258 -12.93 4.42 -12.92
CA LEU A 258 -12.78 3.40 -13.94
C LEU A 258 -13.98 2.44 -13.92
N PRO A 259 -14.77 2.35 -15.00
CA PRO A 259 -15.83 1.36 -15.11
C PRO A 259 -15.21 -0.05 -15.14
N GLY A 260 -15.58 -0.87 -14.16
CA GLY A 260 -15.06 -2.22 -14.00
C GLY A 260 -15.95 -3.29 -14.62
N GLY A 261 -17.25 -3.02 -14.72
CA GLY A 261 -18.22 -3.99 -15.21
C GLY A 261 -19.65 -3.47 -15.18
N GLN A 262 -20.63 -4.37 -15.23
CA GLN A 262 -22.05 -4.04 -15.24
C GLN A 262 -22.85 -5.09 -14.44
N SER A 263 -23.90 -4.67 -13.74
CA SER A 263 -24.85 -5.56 -13.05
C SER A 263 -25.75 -6.29 -14.04
N GLU A 264 -26.58 -7.22 -13.55
CA GLU A 264 -27.58 -7.92 -14.37
C GLU A 264 -28.64 -7.00 -14.99
N ASP A 265 -28.89 -5.85 -14.35
CA ASP A 265 -29.82 -4.81 -14.83
C ASP A 265 -29.14 -3.76 -15.73
N GLY A 266 -27.84 -3.91 -16.01
CA GLY A 266 -27.06 -2.97 -16.82
C GLY A 266 -26.55 -1.74 -16.05
N GLU A 267 -26.63 -1.73 -14.72
CA GLU A 267 -26.01 -0.67 -13.91
C GLU A 267 -24.48 -0.75 -14.06
N THR A 268 -23.82 0.37 -14.33
CA THR A 268 -22.36 0.40 -14.38
C THR A 268 -21.77 0.17 -12.99
N LEU A 269 -20.88 -0.82 -12.89
CA LEU A 269 -20.13 -1.12 -11.68
C LEU A 269 -18.71 -0.59 -11.81
N TYR A 270 -18.19 -0.02 -10.72
CA TYR A 270 -16.83 0.52 -10.67
C TYR A 270 -15.92 -0.39 -9.87
N VAL A 271 -14.60 -0.25 -10.10
CA VAL A 271 -13.60 -0.97 -9.31
C VAL A 271 -13.35 -0.23 -8.01
N GLY A 272 -13.63 -0.88 -6.89
CA GLY A 272 -13.28 -0.38 -5.57
C GLY A 272 -12.37 -1.34 -4.82
N ARG A 273 -11.82 -0.88 -3.71
CA ARG A 273 -11.11 -1.72 -2.75
C ARG A 273 -11.41 -1.30 -1.32
N VAL A 274 -11.28 -2.27 -0.42
CA VAL A 274 -11.52 -2.11 1.02
C VAL A 274 -10.41 -2.83 1.77
N ASN A 275 -9.97 -2.24 2.88
CA ASN A 275 -9.14 -2.94 3.86
C ASN A 275 -10.05 -3.70 4.84
N HIS A 276 -10.03 -5.02 4.79
CA HIS A 276 -10.84 -5.88 5.65
C HIS A 276 -9.98 -7.03 6.19
N GLU A 277 -9.95 -7.19 7.52
CA GLU A 277 -9.20 -8.25 8.21
C GLU A 277 -7.72 -8.37 7.80
N GLY A 278 -7.07 -7.23 7.54
CA GLY A 278 -5.66 -7.18 7.12
C GLY A 278 -5.42 -7.53 5.65
N SER A 279 -6.49 -7.73 4.88
CA SER A 279 -6.47 -7.90 3.42
C SER A 279 -6.97 -6.62 2.76
N LEU A 280 -6.14 -6.00 1.93
CA LEU A 280 -6.56 -4.92 1.04
C LEU A 280 -7.08 -5.57 -0.25
N THR A 281 -8.39 -5.66 -0.40
CA THR A 281 -9.00 -6.45 -1.46
C THR A 281 -9.90 -5.61 -2.36
N THR A 282 -9.87 -5.92 -3.65
CA THR A 282 -10.72 -5.28 -4.66
C THR A 282 -12.09 -5.94 -4.76
N GLY A 283 -13.05 -5.16 -5.23
CA GLY A 283 -14.45 -5.55 -5.35
C GLY A 283 -15.24 -4.62 -6.26
N LYS A 284 -16.56 -4.79 -6.27
CA LYS A 284 -17.49 -4.01 -7.09
C LYS A 284 -18.07 -2.86 -6.28
N VAL A 285 -18.02 -1.65 -6.82
CA VAL A 285 -18.77 -0.51 -6.29
C VAL A 285 -20.08 -0.41 -7.05
N GLN A 286 -21.18 -0.46 -6.32
CA GLN A 286 -22.52 -0.29 -6.87
C GLN A 286 -23.12 1.01 -6.35
N GLN A 287 -23.23 2.00 -7.24
CA GLN A 287 -23.59 3.36 -6.85
C GLN A 287 -25.01 3.43 -6.28
N SER A 288 -25.96 2.69 -6.87
CA SER A 288 -27.35 2.64 -6.42
C SER A 288 -27.51 2.11 -4.99
N HIS A 289 -26.63 1.19 -4.58
CA HIS A 289 -26.61 0.62 -3.23
C HIS A 289 -25.75 1.45 -2.26
N GLY A 290 -24.86 2.28 -2.79
CA GLY A 290 -23.98 3.15 -2.02
C GLY A 290 -22.90 2.39 -1.24
N VAL A 291 -22.46 1.24 -1.74
CA VAL A 291 -21.45 0.41 -1.08
C VAL A 291 -20.46 -0.20 -2.08
N CYS A 292 -19.26 -0.53 -1.58
CA CYS A 292 -18.33 -1.44 -2.22
C CYS A 292 -18.51 -2.84 -1.65
N TYR A 293 -18.82 -3.80 -2.52
CA TYR A 293 -18.88 -5.21 -2.18
C TYR A 293 -17.54 -5.87 -2.48
N ILE A 294 -16.98 -6.57 -1.50
CA ILE A 294 -15.78 -7.40 -1.66
C ILE A 294 -16.12 -8.88 -1.45
N ALA A 295 -15.34 -9.73 -2.10
CA ALA A 295 -15.37 -11.16 -1.86
C ALA A 295 -14.33 -11.50 -0.77
N PHE A 296 -14.76 -12.08 0.36
CA PHE A 296 -13.86 -12.45 1.45
C PHE A 296 -14.45 -13.59 2.29
N GLY A 297 -13.62 -14.59 2.63
CA GLY A 297 -14.03 -15.69 3.51
C GLY A 297 -15.23 -16.50 3.00
N GLY A 298 -15.42 -16.63 1.68
CA GLY A 298 -16.59 -17.30 1.09
C GLY A 298 -17.86 -16.43 1.01
N GLN A 299 -17.82 -15.17 1.47
CA GLN A 299 -18.98 -14.29 1.52
C GLN A 299 -18.78 -13.02 0.68
N GLU A 300 -19.90 -12.40 0.28
CA GLU A 300 -19.92 -11.03 -0.21
C GLU A 300 -20.20 -10.10 0.97
N LEU A 301 -19.30 -9.14 1.17
CA LEU A 301 -19.37 -8.18 2.27
C LEU A 301 -19.44 -6.77 1.69
N GLY A 302 -20.44 -5.99 2.13
CA GLY A 302 -20.67 -4.62 1.66
C GLY A 302 -20.14 -3.56 2.64
N PHE A 303 -19.40 -2.59 2.12
CA PHE A 303 -18.79 -1.51 2.89
C PHE A 303 -19.21 -0.14 2.37
N PRO A 304 -19.69 0.77 3.23
CA PRO A 304 -20.07 2.12 2.81
C PRO A 304 -18.86 3.03 2.58
N ASP A 305 -17.72 2.75 3.23
CA ASP A 305 -16.46 3.49 3.07
C ASP A 305 -15.47 2.63 2.28
N TYR A 306 -14.91 3.17 1.21
CA TYR A 306 -14.05 2.42 0.29
C TYR A 306 -13.14 3.35 -0.52
N GLU A 307 -12.17 2.78 -1.22
CA GLU A 307 -11.40 3.51 -2.23
C GLU A 307 -11.86 3.08 -3.63
N ILE A 308 -11.90 4.02 -4.57
CA ILE A 308 -12.29 3.76 -5.96
C ILE A 308 -11.12 4.03 -6.91
N LEU A 309 -10.97 3.17 -7.91
CA LEU A 309 -9.93 3.30 -8.93
C LEU A 309 -10.32 4.39 -9.93
N VAL A 310 -9.46 5.37 -10.13
CA VAL A 310 -9.69 6.50 -11.06
C VAL A 310 -8.57 6.60 -12.12
N GLN A 311 -8.90 7.09 -13.31
CA GLN A 311 -8.00 7.34 -14.43
C GLN A 311 -7.10 8.56 -14.23
#